data_AF-A0A7R9VIQ3-F1
#
_entry.id   AF-A0A7R9VIQ3-F1
#
_cell.length_a   1.000
_cell.length_b   1.000
_cell.length_c   1.000
_cell.angle_alpha   90.00
_cell.angle_beta   90.00
_cell.angle_gamma   90.00
#
_symmetry.space_group_name_H-M   'P 1'
#
loop_
_entity.id
_entity.type
_entity.pdbx_description
1 polymer ?
#
loop_
_entity_poly.entity_id
_entity_poly.type
_entity_poly.pdbx_seq_one_letter_code
_entity_poly.pdbx_strand_id
1 'polypeptide(L)'
;GAERFGVVHIQGDVWGESFAQDVRREAQRLVGASVRVEAVAAAARTSDATARAEAVSDAVGRLRSSGLRHFLAALSYEDYVSVAVEAQRSGIMGEPGYFWAFA
;
A
#
# COMPACT_ATOMS: atom_id res chain seq x y z
N GLY A 1 1.90 1.20 -22.05
CA GLY A 1 1.75 2.32 -21.10
C GLY A 1 2.46 1.97 -19.82
N ALA A 2 2.89 2.94 -19.02
CA ALA A 2 3.55 2.68 -17.75
C ALA A 2 2.68 1.78 -16.86
N GLU A 3 3.26 0.75 -16.27
CA GLU A 3 2.69 0.00 -15.18
C GLU A 3 2.68 0.88 -13.92
N ARG A 4 1.58 0.84 -13.17
CA ARG A 4 1.30 1.78 -12.10
C ARG A 4 1.04 1.03 -10.81
N PHE A 5 1.74 1.45 -9.76
CA PHE A 5 1.75 0.76 -8.49
C PHE A 5 1.30 1.70 -7.37
N GLY A 6 0.53 1.14 -6.43
CA GLY A 6 0.31 1.75 -5.13
C GLY A 6 1.25 1.12 -4.09
N VAL A 7 1.66 1.88 -3.09
CA VAL A 7 2.41 1.38 -1.94
C VAL A 7 1.61 1.63 -0.67
N VAL A 8 1.58 0.65 0.23
CA VAL A 8 1.02 0.82 1.58
C VAL A 8 2.07 0.52 2.63
N HIS A 9 2.12 1.37 3.65
CA HIS A 9 2.97 1.17 4.82
C HIS A 9 2.31 1.74 6.08
N ILE A 10 2.97 1.55 7.23
CA ILE A 10 2.57 2.20 8.49
C ILE A 10 3.41 3.45 8.70
N GLN A 11 2.77 4.55 9.10
CA GLN A 11 3.44 5.79 9.44
C GLN A 11 4.19 5.65 10.76
N GLY A 12 5.44 6.09 10.83
CA GLY A 12 6.31 5.89 11.98
C GLY A 12 6.91 4.48 12.08
N ASP A 13 6.71 3.64 11.06
CA ASP A 13 7.57 2.48 10.82
C ASP A 13 8.70 2.87 9.87
N VAL A 14 9.91 3.02 10.43
CA VAL A 14 11.11 3.45 9.71
C VAL A 14 11.41 2.54 8.52
N TRP A 15 11.17 1.23 8.67
CA TRP A 15 11.41 0.28 7.60
C TRP A 15 10.40 0.46 6.47
N GLY A 16 9.10 0.54 6.77
CA GLY A 16 8.05 0.75 5.78
C GLY A 16 8.16 2.09 5.04
N GLU A 17 8.54 3.15 5.75
CA GLU A 17 8.81 4.46 5.14
C GLU A 17 10.02 4.42 4.20
N SER A 18 11.12 3.79 4.64
CA SER A 18 12.32 3.63 3.82
C SER A 18 12.03 2.79 2.58
N PHE A 19 11.29 1.70 2.73
CA PHE A 19 10.84 0.85 1.63
C PHE A 19 10.03 1.64 0.60
N ALA A 20 9.04 2.42 1.04
CA ALA A 20 8.22 3.22 0.13
C ALA A 20 9.04 4.24 -0.66
N GLN A 21 10.05 4.85 -0.02
CA GLN A 21 10.98 5.74 -0.70
C GLN A 21 11.90 5.01 -1.68
N ASP A 22 12.42 3.84 -1.30
CA ASP A 22 13.27 3.01 -2.15
C ASP A 22 12.52 2.54 -3.39
N VAL A 23 11.29 2.02 -3.23
CA VAL A 23 10.43 1.65 -4.35
C VAL A 23 10.21 2.83 -5.29
N ARG A 24 9.99 4.03 -4.75
CA ARG A 24 9.80 5.23 -5.59
C ARG A 24 11.06 5.61 -6.35
N ARG A 25 12.22 5.60 -5.69
CA ARG A 25 13.53 5.87 -6.31
C ARG A 25 13.85 4.83 -7.38
N GLU A 26 13.61 3.57 -7.08
CA GLU A 26 13.93 2.45 -7.95
C GLU A 26 12.98 2.39 -9.15
N ALA A 27 11.69 2.67 -8.96
CA ALA A 27 10.74 2.82 -10.06
C ALA A 27 11.14 3.95 -11.01
N GLN A 28 11.65 5.08 -10.48
CA GLN A 28 12.19 6.17 -11.30
C GLN A 28 13.48 5.77 -12.03
N ARG A 29 14.31 4.91 -11.42
CA ARG A 29 15.59 4.45 -11.97
C ARG A 29 15.43 3.35 -13.01
N LEU A 30 14.57 2.36 -12.78
CA LEU A 30 14.56 1.11 -13.53
C LEU A 30 14.03 1.25 -14.94
N VAL A 31 13.11 2.16 -15.26
CA VAL A 31 12.75 2.41 -16.66
C VAL A 31 12.17 3.82 -16.84
N GLY A 32 12.77 4.60 -17.74
CA GLY A 32 12.40 5.99 -18.06
C GLY A 32 11.00 6.26 -18.65
N ALA A 33 10.01 5.39 -18.43
CA ALA A 33 8.59 5.66 -18.71
C ALA A 33 7.65 4.56 -18.21
N SER A 34 8.14 3.40 -17.78
CA SER A 34 7.34 2.16 -17.74
C SER A 34 6.83 1.75 -16.38
N VAL A 35 7.32 2.32 -15.28
CA VAL A 35 6.88 2.00 -13.91
C VAL A 35 6.66 3.31 -13.16
N ARG A 36 5.49 3.49 -12.55
CA ARG A 36 5.16 4.68 -11.75
C ARG A 36 4.51 4.31 -10.44
N VAL A 37 5.06 4.82 -9.34
CA VAL A 37 4.37 4.81 -8.05
C VAL A 37 3.42 6.02 -8.03
N GLU A 38 2.12 5.76 -8.06
CA GLU A 38 1.09 6.82 -8.15
C GLU A 38 0.38 7.09 -6.82
N ALA A 39 0.34 6.11 -5.92
CA ALA A 39 -0.27 6.25 -4.61
C ALA A 39 0.66 5.68 -3.54
N VAL A 40 0.86 6.43 -2.47
CA VAL A 40 1.45 5.93 -1.22
C VAL A 40 0.44 6.20 -0.13
N ALA A 41 -0.04 5.14 0.51
CA ALA A 41 -1.00 5.23 1.60
C ALA A 41 -0.31 4.78 2.89
N ALA A 42 -0.25 5.68 3.86
CA ALA A 42 0.25 5.36 5.20
C ALA A 42 -0.93 5.26 6.16
N ALA A 43 -1.03 4.16 6.91
CA ALA A 43 -1.92 4.07 8.07
C ALA A 43 -1.16 4.59 9.30
N ALA A 44 -1.80 5.45 10.10
CA ALA A 44 -1.20 5.98 11.32
C ALA A 44 -0.91 4.86 12.33
N ARG A 45 0.28 4.88 12.93
CA ARG A 45 0.62 3.99 14.05
C ARG A 45 -0.02 4.49 15.33
N THR A 46 -0.85 3.65 15.93
CA THR A 46 -1.54 3.95 17.19
C THR A 46 -1.80 2.67 17.97
N SER A 47 -1.80 2.78 19.30
CA SER A 47 -2.17 1.69 20.21
C SER A 47 -3.69 1.56 20.38
N ASP A 48 -4.47 2.56 19.94
CA ASP A 48 -5.93 2.50 19.95
C ASP A 48 -6.40 1.67 18.75
N ALA A 49 -7.08 0.56 19.03
CA ALA A 49 -7.51 -0.40 18.02
C ALA A 49 -8.55 0.20 17.04
N THR A 50 -9.41 1.11 17.50
CA THR A 50 -10.42 1.76 16.66
C THR A 50 -9.74 2.75 15.71
N ALA A 51 -8.88 3.61 16.25
CA ALA A 51 -8.14 4.57 15.44
C ALA A 51 -7.19 3.87 14.44
N ARG A 52 -6.62 2.71 14.81
CA ARG A 52 -5.83 1.89 13.87
C ARG A 52 -6.69 1.36 12.73
N ALA A 53 -7.89 0.83 13.03
CA ALA A 53 -8.80 0.32 12.02
C ALA A 53 -9.27 1.43 11.06
N GLU A 54 -9.59 2.61 11.58
CA GLU A 54 -9.94 3.80 10.78
C GLU A 54 -8.78 4.21 9.86
N ALA A 55 -7.56 4.29 10.40
CA ALA A 55 -6.38 4.66 9.62
C ALA A 55 -6.06 3.65 8.50
N VAL A 56 -6.26 2.36 8.76
CA VAL A 56 -6.14 1.29 7.76
C VAL A 56 -7.22 1.43 6.69
N SER A 57 -8.48 1.67 7.07
CA SER A 57 -9.58 1.88 6.13
C SER A 57 -9.34 3.09 5.23
N ASP A 58 -8.87 4.21 5.79
CA ASP A 58 -8.50 5.40 5.01
C ASP A 58 -7.33 5.13 4.05
N ALA A 59 -6.32 4.38 4.48
CA ALA A 59 -5.20 3.99 3.63
C ALA A 59 -5.66 3.12 2.45
N VAL A 60 -6.43 2.07 2.72
CA VAL A 60 -7.00 1.17 1.70
C VAL A 60 -7.98 1.92 0.78
N GLY A 61 -8.81 2.79 1.33
CA GLY A 61 -9.76 3.62 0.58
C GLY A 61 -9.06 4.51 -0.45
N ARG A 62 -7.93 5.12 -0.08
CA ARG A 62 -7.10 5.89 -1.01
C ARG A 62 -6.54 5.01 -2.14
N LEU A 63 -6.02 3.82 -1.82
CA LEU A 63 -5.56 2.87 -2.84
C LEU A 63 -6.69 2.43 -3.77
N ARG A 64 -7.88 2.15 -3.25
CA ARG A 64 -9.06 1.82 -4.05
C ARG A 64 -9.44 2.96 -4.99
N SER A 65 -9.49 4.19 -4.49
CA SER A 65 -9.84 5.38 -5.29
C SER A 65 -8.84 5.69 -6.41
N SER A 66 -7.60 5.21 -6.30
CA SER A 66 -6.57 5.43 -7.32
C SER A 66 -6.82 4.67 -8.63
N GLY A 67 -7.70 3.66 -8.61
CA GLY A 67 -7.95 2.78 -9.76
C GLY A 67 -6.77 1.91 -10.16
N LEU A 68 -5.75 1.83 -9.31
CA LEU A 68 -4.58 0.97 -9.48
C LEU A 68 -4.94 -0.49 -9.24
N ARG A 69 -4.12 -1.38 -9.80
CA ARG A 69 -4.31 -2.83 -9.74
C ARG A 69 -3.14 -3.59 -9.13
N HIS A 70 -1.98 -2.95 -9.05
CA HIS A 70 -0.77 -3.54 -8.47
C HIS A 70 -0.40 -2.77 -7.21
N PHE A 71 -0.21 -3.50 -6.11
CA PHE A 71 0.08 -2.94 -4.82
C PHE A 71 1.30 -3.62 -4.18
N LEU A 72 2.15 -2.80 -3.58
CA LEU A 72 3.26 -3.24 -2.74
C LEU A 72 2.96 -2.86 -1.30
N ALA A 73 3.17 -3.79 -0.37
CA ALA A 73 2.88 -3.59 1.04
C ALA A 73 4.13 -3.85 1.88
N ALA A 74 4.52 -2.85 2.67
CA ALA A 74 5.57 -2.96 3.68
C ALA A 74 4.93 -2.79 5.06
N LEU A 75 4.59 -3.91 5.67
CA LEU A 75 3.75 -3.97 6.86
C LEU A 75 4.33 -4.97 7.85
N SER A 76 4.16 -4.69 9.15
CA SER A 76 4.34 -5.73 10.17
C SER A 76 3.32 -6.85 9.99
N TYR A 77 3.57 -8.03 10.56
CA TYR A 77 2.60 -9.14 10.51
C TYR A 77 1.23 -8.76 11.09
N GLU A 78 1.22 -7.95 12.15
CA GLU A 78 -0.02 -7.50 12.79
C GLU A 78 -0.81 -6.52 11.89
N ASP A 79 -0.11 -5.62 11.22
CA ASP A 79 -0.72 -4.67 10.27
C ASP A 79 -1.15 -5.34 8.98
N TYR A 80 -0.42 -6.37 8.54
CA TYR A 80 -0.75 -7.17 7.37
C TYR A 80 -2.17 -7.71 7.45
N VAL A 81 -2.56 -8.32 8.58
CA VAL A 81 -3.90 -8.91 8.73
C VAL A 81 -4.97 -7.82 8.59
N SER A 82 -4.78 -6.68 9.23
CA SER A 82 -5.74 -5.57 9.20
C SER A 82 -5.90 -5.00 7.78
N VAL A 83 -4.78 -4.77 7.09
CA VAL A 83 -4.79 -4.25 5.71
C VAL A 83 -5.37 -5.28 4.75
N ALA A 84 -5.02 -6.56 4.87
CA ALA A 84 -5.51 -7.61 3.99
C ALA A 84 -7.04 -7.79 4.10
N VAL A 85 -7.56 -7.83 5.33
CA VAL A 85 -9.01 -7.91 5.57
C VAL A 85 -9.72 -6.70 4.97
N GLU A 86 -9.21 -5.49 5.21
CA GLU A 86 -9.86 -4.27 4.72
C GLU A 86 -9.75 -4.12 3.20
N ALA A 87 -8.62 -4.52 2.60
CA ALA A 87 -8.43 -4.55 1.15
C ALA A 87 -9.38 -5.55 0.47
N GLN A 88 -9.61 -6.71 1.09
CA GLN A 88 -10.57 -7.70 0.62
C GLN A 88 -12.00 -7.15 0.72
N ARG A 89 -12.39 -6.55 1.84
CA ARG A 89 -13.70 -5.89 2.01
C ARG A 89 -13.92 -4.75 1.02
N SER A 90 -12.85 -4.04 0.68
CA SER A 90 -12.84 -2.94 -0.29
C SER A 90 -12.84 -3.41 -1.76
N GLY A 91 -12.73 -4.72 -2.01
CA GLY A 91 -12.75 -5.31 -3.35
C GLY A 91 -11.47 -5.05 -4.16
N ILE A 92 -10.35 -4.79 -3.50
CA ILE A 92 -9.05 -4.60 -4.15
C ILE A 92 -8.06 -5.72 -3.84
N MET A 93 -8.47 -6.79 -3.16
CA MET A 93 -7.69 -7.99 -2.87
C MET A 93 -8.58 -9.23 -3.00
N GLY A 94 -8.01 -10.33 -3.52
CA GLY A 94 -8.75 -11.58 -3.78
C GLY A 94 -9.61 -11.55 -5.05
N GLU A 95 -9.78 -10.37 -5.64
CA GLU A 95 -10.53 -10.16 -6.88
C GLU A 95 -9.65 -10.32 -8.14
N PRO A 96 -10.19 -10.85 -9.25
CA PRO A 96 -9.46 -10.99 -10.50
C PRO A 96 -8.86 -9.66 -10.99
N GLY A 97 -7.58 -9.69 -11.33
CA GLY A 97 -6.86 -8.53 -11.87
C GLY A 97 -6.31 -7.57 -10.83
N TYR A 98 -6.39 -7.90 -9.54
CA TYR A 98 -5.64 -7.22 -8.48
C TYR A 98 -4.44 -8.06 -8.04
N PHE A 99 -3.30 -7.42 -7.84
CA PHE A 99 -2.05 -8.06 -7.44
C PHE A 99 -1.47 -7.36 -6.22
N TRP A 100 -1.04 -8.16 -5.24
CA TRP A 100 -0.41 -7.70 -4.02
C TRP A 100 0.89 -8.44 -3.79
N ALA A 101 1.97 -7.71 -3.55
CA ALA A 101 3.20 -8.26 -3.01
C ALA A 101 3.48 -7.65 -1.64
N PHE A 102 3.88 -8.50 -0.70
CA PHE A 102 4.20 -8.13 0.68
C PHE A 102 5.70 -8.32 0.89
N ALA A 103 6.34 -7.31 1.46
CA ALA A 103 7.75 -7.31 1.84
C ALA A 103 7.91 -7.56 3.35
#